data_AF-A0A372LML0-F1
#
_entry.id   AF-A0A372LML0-F1
#
_cell.length_a   1.000
_cell.length_b   1.000
_cell.length_c   1.000
_cell.angle_alpha   90.00
_cell.angle_beta   90.00
_cell.angle_gamma   90.00
#
_symmetry.space_group_name_H-M   'P 1'
#
loop_
_entity.id
_entity.type
_entity.pdbx_description
1 polymer ?
#
loop_
_entity_poly.entity_id
_entity_poly.type
_entity_poly.pdbx_seq_one_letter_code
_entity_poly.pdbx_strand_id
1 'polypeptide(L)' 'MQWCRRRCVTTFEDTKSYINISIPDSERKVPNYDLKFQLFGEAKDNSAGAVRLSK' A
#
# COMPACT_ATOMS: atom_id res chain seq x y z
N MET A 1 9.71 8.78 8.09
CA MET A 1 9.91 7.36 8.48
C MET A 1 9.39 7.16 9.91
N GLN A 2 8.16 7.56 10.19
CA GLN A 2 7.57 7.45 11.52
C GLN A 2 6.08 7.07 11.50
N TRP A 3 5.66 6.19 10.58
CA TRP A 3 4.38 5.48 10.70
C TRP A 3 4.52 4.00 11.05
N CYS A 4 5.74 3.44 11.11
CA CYS A 4 5.89 2.01 11.34
C CYS A 4 7.01 1.55 12.25
N ARG A 5 6.64 1.05 13.43
CA ARG A 5 7.54 0.40 14.39
C ARG A 5 7.71 -1.12 14.18
N ARG A 6 6.91 -1.78 13.34
CA ARG A 6 7.06 -3.20 12.97
C ARG A 6 6.72 -3.40 11.49
N ARG A 7 7.74 -3.60 10.63
CA ARG A 7 7.68 -3.89 9.17
C ARG A 7 6.35 -3.50 8.49
N CYS A 8 6.21 -2.23 8.12
CA CYS A 8 5.06 -1.81 7.30
C CYS A 8 5.32 -2.08 5.84
N VAL A 9 4.22 -2.36 5.15
CA VAL A 9 4.18 -2.35 3.70
C VAL A 9 4.03 -0.89 3.27
N THR A 10 5.06 -0.34 2.65
CA THR A 10 5.08 1.05 2.14
C THR A 10 4.72 1.15 0.66
N THR A 11 4.54 0.00 0.00
CA THR A 11 4.27 -0.09 -1.43
C THR A 11 3.04 -0.97 -1.66
N PHE A 12 2.07 -0.40 -2.36
CA PHE A 12 0.96 -1.14 -2.93
C PHE A 12 1.25 -1.44 -4.40
N GLU A 13 1.03 -2.68 -4.81
CA GLU A 13 1.23 -3.15 -6.19
C GLU A 13 0.01 -3.97 -6.61
N ASP A 14 -0.61 -3.61 -7.72
CA ASP A 14 -1.82 -4.28 -8.24
C ASP A 14 -1.58 -5.76 -8.60
N THR A 15 -0.33 -6.12 -8.93
CA THR A 15 0.07 -7.49 -9.24
C THR A 15 0.01 -8.43 -8.04
N LYS A 16 -0.08 -7.89 -6.82
CA LYS A 16 -0.20 -8.69 -5.60
C LYS A 16 -1.64 -9.03 -5.32
N SER A 17 -1.85 -10.30 -4.94
CA SER A 17 -3.14 -10.75 -4.46
C SER A 17 -3.41 -10.20 -3.07
N TYR A 18 -4.42 -9.34 -2.94
CA TYR A 18 -4.97 -8.86 -1.67
C TYR A 18 -6.25 -9.63 -1.30
N ILE A 19 -6.21 -10.95 -1.54
CA ILE A 19 -7.27 -11.94 -1.34
C ILE A 19 -6.81 -12.86 -0.21
N ASN A 20 -7.65 -13.07 0.79
CA ASN A 20 -7.46 -13.94 1.94
C ASN A 20 -8.58 -14.99 1.99
N ILE A 21 -8.26 -16.19 1.49
CA ILE A 21 -9.17 -17.34 1.38
C ILE A 21 -9.90 -17.73 2.68
N SER A 22 -9.40 -17.34 3.85
CA SER A 22 -10.03 -17.63 5.14
C SER A 22 -11.11 -16.64 5.54
N ILE A 23 -11.09 -15.41 5.03
CA ILE A 23 -12.06 -14.35 5.35
C ILE A 23 -12.39 -13.57 4.06
N PRO A 24 -13.31 -14.09 3.23
CA PRO A 24 -13.59 -13.53 1.92
C PRO A 24 -14.19 -12.12 1.96
N ASP A 25 -14.89 -11.74 3.04
CA ASP A 25 -15.50 -10.40 3.18
C ASP A 25 -14.48 -9.27 3.39
N SER A 26 -13.23 -9.61 3.73
CA SER A 26 -12.15 -8.64 3.96
C SER A 26 -11.25 -8.43 2.75
N GLU A 27 -11.60 -9.03 1.62
CA GLU A 27 -10.79 -9.00 0.40
C GLU A 27 -11.14 -7.82 -0.52
N ARG A 28 -10.18 -7.42 -1.35
CA ARG A 28 -10.40 -6.45 -2.43
C ARG A 28 -9.89 -7.03 -3.74
N LYS A 29 -10.79 -7.25 -4.70
CA LYS A 29 -10.41 -7.60 -6.07
C LYS A 29 -9.86 -6.34 -6.76
N VAL A 30 -8.56 -6.34 -7.03
CA VAL A 30 -7.87 -5.26 -7.73
C VAL A 30 -7.63 -5.70 -9.19
N PRO A 31 -8.02 -4.89 -10.19
CA PRO A 31 -7.81 -5.21 -11.59
C PRO A 31 -6.38 -4.93 -12.03
N ASN A 32 -5.67 -5.92 -12.58
CA ASN A 32 -4.25 -5.79 -12.88
C ASN A 32 -3.94 -4.81 -14.03
N TYR A 33 -3.49 -3.60 -13.66
CA TYR A 33 -3.03 -2.56 -14.58
C TYR A 33 -1.53 -2.24 -14.45
N ASP A 34 -0.78 -3.08 -13.73
CA ASP A 34 0.62 -2.83 -13.32
C ASP A 34 0.83 -1.52 -12.53
N LEU A 35 -0.21 -1.02 -11.87
CA LEU A 35 -0.12 0.21 -11.09
C LEU A 35 0.60 -0.03 -9.75
N LYS A 36 1.46 0.92 -9.40
CA LYS A 36 2.24 0.91 -8.15
C LYS A 36 2.12 2.24 -7.44
N PHE A 37 1.82 2.17 -6.14
CA PHE A 37 1.74 3.31 -5.26
C PHE A 37 2.76 3.12 -4.16
N GLN A 38 3.77 3.99 -4.12
CA GLN A 38 4.83 3.92 -3.14
C GLN A 38 4.84 5.18 -2.28
N LEU A 39 4.79 5.00 -0.96
CA LEU A 39 5.00 6.09 -0.03
C LEU A 39 6.50 6.45 -0.03
N PHE A 40 6.82 7.64 -0.51
CA PHE A 40 8.20 8.11 -0.72
C PHE A 40 8.70 9.03 0.40
N GLY A 41 7.77 9.75 1.04
CA GLY A 41 8.09 10.72 2.08
C GLY A 41 6.91 10.92 3.02
N GLU A 42 7.19 11.43 4.21
CA GLU A 42 6.23 11.52 5.30
C GLU A 42 6.59 12.73 6.16
N ALA A 43 5.59 13.52 6.53
CA ALA A 43 5.77 14.63 7.44
C ALA A 43 6.09 14.12 8.85
N LYS A 44 6.88 14.88 9.61
CA LYS A 44 7.38 14.47 10.94
C LYS A 44 6.25 14.26 11.95
N ASP A 45 5.14 14.97 11.75
CA ASP A 45 3.90 14.93 12.52
C ASP A 45 2.85 14.00 11.92
N ASN A 46 3.22 13.20 10.92
CA ASN A 46 2.37 12.18 10.34
C ASN A 46 1.10 12.70 9.64
N SER A 47 0.95 14.02 9.50
CA SER A 47 -0.22 14.68 8.92
C SER A 47 -0.29 14.57 7.39
N ALA A 48 0.86 14.44 6.73
CA ALA A 48 0.96 14.37 5.28
C ALA A 48 1.97 13.31 4.82
N GLY A 49 1.65 12.66 3.69
CA GLY A 49 2.52 11.67 3.04
C GLY A 49 2.69 11.99 1.56
N ALA A 50 3.92 11.90 1.06
CA ALA A 50 4.21 11.99 -0.36
C ALA A 50 4.08 10.59 -0.99
N VAL A 51 3.16 10.45 -1.94
CA VAL A 51 2.91 9.19 -2.65
C VAL A 51 3.38 9.33 -4.09
N ARG A 52 4.18 8.35 -4.55
CA ARG A 52 4.56 8.21 -5.95
C ARG A 52 3.63 7.22 -6.62
N LEU A 53 3.03 7.64 -7.73
CA LEU A 53 2.34 6.76 -8.66
C LEU A 53 3.28 6.41 -9.80
N SER A 54 3.37 5.12 -10.10
CA SER A 54 4.12 4.61 -11.25
C SER A 54 3.38 3.44 -11.88
N LYS A 55 3.70 3.20 -13.15
CA LYS A 55 3.37 1.97 -13.87
C LYS A 55 4.63 1.10 -13.93
#